data_AF-A0A372FDJ5-F1
#
_entry.id   AF-A0A372FDJ5-F1
#
_cell.length_a   1.000
_cell.length_b   1.000
_cell.length_c   1.000
_cell.angle_alpha   90.00
_cell.angle_beta   90.00
_cell.angle_gamma   90.00
#
_symmetry.space_group_name_H-M   'P 1'
#
loop_
_entity.id
_entity.type
_entity.pdbx_description
1 polymer ?
#
loop_
_entity_poly.entity_id
_entity_poly.type
_entity_poly.pdbx_seq_one_letter_code
_entity_poly.pdbx_strand_id
1 'polypeptide(L)'
;MDKKEKFIKAIKENESLIFKITSVYTNNTDDKEDLVQEIIYQLWKSFDSFNQQSSLSTWMYRVALNVAIYQLKIAKRRVFTVEIDEHILNYQDEDNSAIEQKWELFRQQIESLNLLDKAIVMLYLDNKSYDEIAEIIGITVSNVGTKLQRIKEKLRKQTINNQSHGT
;
A
#
# COMPACT_ATOMS: atom_id res chain seq x y z
N MET A 1 32.73 3.47 0.01
CA MET A 1 31.37 3.98 -0.23
C MET A 1 30.85 4.57 1.06
N ASP A 2 30.66 5.88 1.06
CA ASP A 2 30.15 6.64 2.20
C ASP A 2 28.72 6.18 2.57
N LYS A 3 28.29 6.37 3.83
CA LYS A 3 26.94 5.98 4.29
C LYS A 3 25.86 6.60 3.38
N LYS A 4 26.04 7.87 3.03
CA LYS A 4 25.15 8.62 2.14
C LYS A 4 25.04 7.96 0.77
N GLU A 5 26.16 7.57 0.18
CA GLU A 5 26.19 6.91 -1.13
C GLU A 5 25.44 5.58 -1.10
N LYS A 6 25.72 4.74 -0.08
CA LYS A 6 25.04 3.44 0.10
C LYS A 6 23.53 3.62 0.21
N PHE A 7 23.11 4.60 0.99
CA PHE A 7 21.70 4.92 1.17
C PHE A 7 21.04 5.41 -0.13
N ILE A 8 21.66 6.34 -0.85
CA ILE A 8 21.12 6.84 -2.13
C ILE A 8 20.99 5.69 -3.13
N LYS A 9 21.98 4.79 -3.19
CA LYS A 9 21.89 3.59 -4.03
C LYS A 9 20.72 2.70 -3.62
N ALA A 10 20.58 2.41 -2.32
CA ALA A 10 19.47 1.63 -1.79
C ALA A 10 18.10 2.22 -2.17
N ILE A 11 17.92 3.53 -2.03
CA ILE A 11 16.68 4.22 -2.40
C ILE A 11 16.41 4.09 -3.90
N LYS A 12 17.40 4.37 -4.76
CA LYS A 12 17.23 4.30 -6.22
C LYS A 12 16.86 2.90 -6.71
N GLU A 13 17.50 1.87 -6.16
CA GLU A 13 17.21 0.47 -6.52
C GLU A 13 15.81 0.01 -6.08
N ASN A 14 15.17 0.76 -5.17
CA ASN A 14 13.95 0.37 -4.50
C ASN A 14 12.85 1.45 -4.57
N GLU A 15 13.01 2.47 -5.42
CA GLU A 15 12.11 3.63 -5.46
C GLU A 15 10.66 3.23 -5.77
N SER A 16 10.48 2.22 -6.63
CA SER A 16 9.17 1.72 -7.01
C SER A 16 8.37 1.21 -5.82
N LEU A 17 9.02 0.67 -4.77
CA LEU A 17 8.31 0.22 -3.57
C LEU A 17 7.74 1.39 -2.79
N ILE A 18 8.50 2.48 -2.68
CA ILE A 18 8.07 3.69 -1.97
C ILE A 18 6.87 4.29 -2.71
N PHE A 19 6.96 4.44 -4.03
CA PHE A 19 5.85 4.95 -4.84
C PHE A 19 4.59 4.09 -4.77
N LYS A 20 4.72 2.75 -4.79
CA LYS A 20 3.57 1.86 -4.64
C LYS A 20 2.91 2.02 -3.28
N ILE A 21 3.70 2.09 -2.21
CA ILE A 21 3.18 2.25 -0.84
C ILE A 21 2.43 3.58 -0.76
N THR A 22 3.04 4.67 -1.19
CA THR A 22 2.38 5.97 -1.08
C THR A 22 1.10 6.03 -1.91
N SER A 23 1.11 5.51 -3.14
CA SER A 23 -0.11 5.40 -3.97
C SER A 23 -1.23 4.53 -3.37
N VAL A 24 -0.94 3.58 -2.49
CA VAL A 24 -1.96 2.75 -1.82
C VAL A 24 -2.56 3.44 -0.58
N TYR A 25 -1.82 4.39 0.02
CA TYR A 25 -2.15 4.97 1.32
C TYR A 25 -2.45 6.48 1.29
N THR A 26 -2.38 7.15 0.13
CA THR A 26 -2.67 8.59 -0.01
C THR A 26 -3.58 8.84 -1.22
N ASN A 27 -4.43 9.87 -1.14
CA ASN A 27 -5.43 10.17 -2.19
C ASN A 27 -5.10 11.43 -3.01
N ASN A 28 -4.26 12.34 -2.52
CA ASN A 28 -3.84 13.55 -3.23
C ASN A 28 -2.31 13.61 -3.35
N THR A 29 -1.82 14.52 -4.20
CA THR A 29 -0.40 14.67 -4.50
C THR A 29 0.39 15.15 -3.28
N ASP A 30 -0.15 16.09 -2.52
CA ASP A 30 0.53 16.69 -1.38
C ASP A 30 0.80 15.66 -0.27
N ASP A 31 -0.23 14.90 0.13
CA ASP A 31 -0.11 13.79 1.08
C ASP A 31 0.88 12.73 0.61
N LYS A 32 0.93 12.49 -0.71
CA LYS A 32 1.85 11.54 -1.32
C LYS A 32 3.29 12.01 -1.17
N GLU A 33 3.58 13.28 -1.48
CA GLU A 33 4.92 13.87 -1.35
C GLU A 33 5.38 13.88 0.11
N ASP A 34 4.50 14.29 1.03
CA ASP A 34 4.76 14.28 2.47
C ASP A 34 5.07 12.87 2.98
N LEU A 35 4.28 11.88 2.56
CA LEU A 35 4.51 10.50 2.96
C LEU A 35 5.81 9.94 2.37
N VAL A 36 6.16 10.27 1.12
CA VAL A 36 7.44 9.88 0.53
C VAL A 36 8.60 10.45 1.36
N GLN A 37 8.54 11.74 1.70
CA GLN A 37 9.58 12.38 2.49
C GLN A 37 9.73 11.74 3.88
N GLU A 38 8.61 11.48 4.57
CA GLU A 38 8.63 10.83 5.88
C GLU A 38 9.20 9.40 5.79
N ILE A 39 8.82 8.62 4.76
CA ILE A 39 9.38 7.28 4.55
C ILE A 39 10.90 7.36 4.35
N ILE A 40 11.39 8.25 3.48
CA ILE A 40 12.82 8.42 3.22
C ILE A 40 13.55 8.83 4.50
N TYR A 41 12.98 9.75 5.27
CA TYR A 41 13.53 10.21 6.54
C TYR A 41 13.68 9.05 7.55
N GLN A 42 12.63 8.24 7.72
CA GLN A 42 12.64 7.11 8.65
C GLN A 42 13.59 5.99 8.18
N LEU A 43 13.68 5.76 6.87
CA LEU A 43 14.67 4.86 6.29
C LEU A 43 16.09 5.34 6.58
N TRP A 44 16.39 6.63 6.40
CA TRP A 44 17.71 7.18 6.72
C TRP A 44 18.07 7.03 8.19
N LYS A 45 17.13 7.37 9.07
CA LYS A 45 17.30 7.27 10.53
C LYS A 45 17.55 5.84 10.99
N SER A 46 16.93 4.87 10.34
CA SER A 46 17.06 3.44 10.67
C SER A 46 18.11 2.70 9.84
N PHE A 47 18.77 3.36 8.89
CA PHE A 47 19.66 2.69 7.93
C PHE A 47 20.80 1.93 8.59
N ASP A 48 21.39 2.47 9.66
CA ASP A 48 22.49 1.80 10.39
C ASP A 48 22.02 0.58 11.18
N SER A 49 20.71 0.45 11.43
CA SER A 49 20.12 -0.72 12.10
C SER A 49 19.85 -1.88 11.16
N PHE A 50 20.01 -1.68 9.84
CA PHE A 50 19.85 -2.75 8.87
C PHE A 50 21.01 -3.75 8.99
N ASN A 51 20.69 -4.95 9.48
CA ASN A 51 21.65 -5.98 9.86
C ASN A 51 21.69 -7.19 8.89
N GLN A 52 21.13 -7.05 7.68
CA GLN A 52 21.11 -8.09 6.64
C GLN A 52 20.43 -9.42 7.04
N GLN A 53 19.58 -9.42 8.07
CA GLN A 53 18.74 -10.59 8.41
C GLN A 53 17.62 -10.84 7.40
N SER A 54 17.34 -9.85 6.55
CA SER A 54 16.37 -9.93 5.45
C SER A 54 16.97 -9.30 4.19
N SER A 55 16.30 -9.46 3.05
CA SER A 55 16.64 -8.62 1.89
C SER A 55 16.47 -7.14 2.23
N LEU A 56 17.25 -6.29 1.56
CA LEU A 56 17.14 -4.84 1.70
C LEU A 56 15.71 -4.37 1.38
N SER A 57 15.10 -4.90 0.32
CA SER A 57 13.72 -4.59 -0.06
C SER A 57 12.72 -4.93 1.05
N THR A 58 12.85 -6.11 1.68
CA THR A 58 11.99 -6.59 2.77
C THR A 58 12.04 -5.63 3.96
N TRP A 59 13.25 -5.22 4.36
CA TRP A 59 13.44 -4.24 5.43
C TRP A 59 12.83 -2.87 5.06
N MET A 60 13.02 -2.42 3.82
CA MET A 60 12.45 -1.14 3.34
C MET A 60 10.92 -1.18 3.33
N TYR A 61 10.29 -2.25 2.85
CA TYR A 61 8.85 -2.44 2.91
C TYR A 61 8.34 -2.36 4.35
N ARG A 62 9.03 -3.03 5.28
CA ARG A 62 8.65 -3.02 6.71
C ARG A 62 8.65 -1.59 7.28
N VAL A 63 9.73 -0.83 7.05
CA VAL A 63 9.81 0.55 7.53
C VAL A 63 8.73 1.41 6.87
N ALA A 64 8.63 1.37 5.54
CA ALA A 64 7.71 2.21 4.79
C ALA A 64 6.22 1.92 5.10
N LEU A 65 5.83 0.66 5.24
CA LEU A 65 4.46 0.28 5.62
C LEU A 65 4.13 0.73 7.04
N ASN A 66 5.06 0.59 7.99
CA ASN A 66 4.85 1.07 9.35
C ASN A 66 4.62 2.58 9.38
N VAL A 67 5.40 3.34 8.62
CA VAL A 67 5.24 4.80 8.49
C VAL A 67 3.89 5.15 7.89
N ALA A 68 3.52 4.56 6.74
CA ALA A 68 2.25 4.84 6.07
C ALA A 68 1.03 4.52 6.94
N ILE A 69 1.02 3.35 7.59
CA ILE A 69 -0.06 2.94 8.49
C ILE A 69 -0.13 3.85 9.72
N TYR A 70 1.02 4.24 10.27
CA TYR A 70 1.07 5.15 11.41
C TYR A 70 0.51 6.53 11.06
N GLN A 71 0.94 7.13 9.95
CA GLN A 71 0.45 8.43 9.49
C GLN A 71 -1.06 8.41 9.25
N LEU A 72 -1.58 7.37 8.59
CA LEU A 72 -3.03 7.23 8.40
C LEU A 72 -3.81 7.06 9.70
N LYS A 73 -3.26 6.33 10.68
CA LYS A 73 -3.89 6.20 12.00
C LYS A 73 -3.91 7.54 12.75
N ILE A 74 -2.88 8.36 12.62
CA ILE A 74 -2.85 9.70 13.21
C ILE A 74 -3.84 10.62 12.50
N ALA A 75 -3.82 10.66 11.17
CA ALA A 75 -4.73 11.47 10.38
C ALA A 75 -6.19 11.18 10.75
N LYS A 76 -6.59 9.90 10.83
CA LYS A 76 -7.93 9.48 11.29
C LYS A 76 -8.27 9.93 12.71
N ARG A 77 -7.29 10.02 13.61
CA ARG A 77 -7.49 10.52 14.98
C ARG A 77 -7.56 12.05 15.04
N ARG A 78 -6.96 12.75 14.07
CA ARG A 78 -6.95 14.21 13.95
C ARG A 78 -8.18 14.78 13.25
N VAL A 79 -9.09 13.95 12.72
CA VAL A 79 -10.37 14.39 12.15
C VAL A 79 -11.31 14.85 13.27
N PHE A 80 -11.00 16.01 13.86
CA PHE A 80 -11.97 16.98 14.35
C PHE A 80 -11.83 18.20 13.43
N THR A 81 -12.86 18.42 12.61
CA THR A 81 -13.15 19.63 11.79
C THR A 81 -12.09 20.11 10.79
N VAL A 82 -12.36 19.92 9.49
CA VAL A 82 -12.38 20.99 8.47
C VAL A 82 -13.45 20.59 7.42
N GLU A 83 -14.20 21.59 6.94
CA GLU A 83 -15.25 21.50 5.91
C GLU A 83 -14.73 20.86 4.61
N ILE A 84 -15.62 20.11 3.97
CA ILE A 84 -15.39 19.44 2.69
C ILE A 84 -15.57 20.50 1.60
N ASP A 85 -14.49 20.81 0.88
CA ASP A 85 -14.59 21.46 -0.43
C ASP A 85 -14.93 20.38 -1.46
N GLU A 86 -16.17 20.41 -1.93
CA GLU A 86 -16.79 19.39 -2.76
C GLU A 86 -16.37 19.58 -4.22
N HIS A 87 -15.13 19.20 -4.53
CA HIS A 87 -14.70 19.01 -5.92
C HIS A 87 -14.30 17.56 -6.16
N ILE A 88 -15.33 16.71 -6.24
CA ILE A 88 -15.24 15.41 -6.90
C ILE A 88 -15.14 15.70 -8.40
N LEU A 89 -13.93 15.61 -8.94
CA LEU A 89 -13.72 15.60 -10.39
C LEU A 89 -14.33 14.32 -10.97
N ASN A 90 -15.55 14.44 -11.48
CA ASN A 90 -16.09 13.49 -12.45
C ASN A 90 -15.29 13.64 -13.75
N TYR A 91 -14.27 12.80 -13.93
CA TYR A 91 -13.76 12.48 -15.26
C TYR A 91 -14.67 11.41 -15.86
N GLN A 92 -15.64 11.85 -16.65
CA GLN A 92 -16.34 10.98 -17.60
C GLN A 92 -15.55 11.02 -18.91
N ASP A 93 -14.78 9.97 -19.18
CA ASP A 93 -14.31 9.67 -20.53
C ASP A 93 -15.23 8.62 -21.15
N GLU A 94 -15.89 9.03 -22.24
CA GLU A 94 -16.67 8.19 -23.14
C GLU A 94 -15.71 7.33 -23.99
N ASP A 95 -15.45 6.10 -23.53
CA ASP A 95 -15.33 4.83 -24.29
C ASP A 95 -14.61 3.78 -23.43
N ASN A 96 -15.15 3.52 -22.24
CA ASN A 96 -14.52 2.60 -21.30
C ASN A 96 -14.80 1.15 -21.71
N SER A 97 -13.77 0.47 -22.21
CA SER A 97 -13.83 -0.96 -22.53
C SER A 97 -14.32 -1.77 -21.32
N ALA A 98 -14.96 -2.92 -21.56
CA ALA A 98 -15.40 -3.82 -20.48
C ALA A 98 -14.25 -4.29 -19.57
N ILE A 99 -13.00 -4.18 -20.02
CA ILE A 99 -11.80 -4.45 -19.22
C ILE A 99 -11.55 -3.33 -18.22
N GLU A 100 -11.65 -2.07 -18.65
CA GLU A 100 -11.39 -0.88 -17.83
C GLU A 100 -12.40 -0.73 -16.69
N GLN A 101 -13.68 -0.98 -16.98
CA GLN A 101 -14.74 -1.01 -15.95
C GLN A 101 -14.50 -2.10 -14.89
N LYS A 102 -13.99 -3.27 -15.31
CA LYS A 102 -13.61 -4.35 -14.37
C LYS A 102 -12.41 -3.95 -13.51
N TRP A 103 -11.43 -3.26 -14.09
CA TRP A 103 -10.26 -2.76 -13.36
C TRP A 103 -10.65 -1.71 -12.33
N GLU A 104 -11.53 -0.78 -12.70
CA GLU A 104 -12.01 0.25 -11.80
C GLU A 104 -12.79 -0.36 -10.63
N LEU A 105 -13.69 -1.31 -10.92
CA LEU A 105 -14.40 -2.02 -9.88
C LEU A 105 -13.45 -2.79 -8.94
N PHE A 106 -12.41 -3.41 -9.49
CA PHE A 106 -11.41 -4.11 -8.70
C PHE A 106 -10.60 -3.16 -7.81
N ARG A 107 -10.26 -1.95 -8.29
CA ARG A 107 -9.62 -0.90 -7.49
C ARG A 107 -10.48 -0.50 -6.31
N GLN A 108 -11.77 -0.21 -6.54
CA GLN A 108 -12.71 0.17 -5.48
C GLN A 108 -12.86 -0.93 -4.41
N GLN A 109 -12.86 -2.20 -4.85
CA GLN A 109 -12.89 -3.34 -3.92
C GLN A 109 -11.63 -3.42 -3.05
N ILE A 110 -10.45 -3.21 -3.63
CA ILE A 110 -9.19 -3.13 -2.89
C ILE A 110 -9.21 -1.94 -1.93
N GLU A 111 -9.75 -0.80 -2.33
CA GLU A 111 -9.85 0.38 -1.48
C GLU A 111 -10.70 0.15 -0.23
N SER A 112 -11.72 -0.71 -0.33
CA SER A 112 -12.58 -1.13 0.79
C SER A 112 -11.90 -2.07 1.79
N LEU A 113 -10.69 -2.55 1.52
CA LEU A 113 -9.92 -3.37 2.44
C LEU A 113 -9.38 -2.52 3.59
N ASN A 114 -9.23 -3.14 4.77
CA ASN A 114 -8.51 -2.48 5.85
C ASN A 114 -7.01 -2.33 5.48
N LEU A 115 -6.29 -1.43 6.17
CA LEU A 115 -4.91 -1.09 5.85
C LEU A 115 -3.98 -2.32 5.81
N LEU A 116 -4.17 -3.27 6.72
CA LEU A 116 -3.33 -4.47 6.78
C LEU A 116 -3.63 -5.43 5.62
N ASP A 117 -4.90 -5.60 5.26
CA ASP A 117 -5.28 -6.43 4.13
C ASP A 117 -4.81 -5.82 2.80
N LYS A 118 -4.81 -4.48 2.66
CA LYS A 118 -4.17 -3.79 1.53
C LYS A 118 -2.67 -4.10 1.44
N ALA A 119 -1.95 -4.04 2.57
CA ALA A 119 -0.54 -4.39 2.64
C ALA A 119 -0.27 -5.83 2.17
N ILE A 120 -1.08 -6.80 2.64
CA ILE A 120 -0.95 -8.22 2.26
C ILE A 120 -1.14 -8.40 0.75
N VAL A 121 -2.20 -7.81 0.17
CA VAL A 121 -2.46 -7.90 -1.26
C VAL A 121 -1.33 -7.29 -2.06
N MET A 122 -0.89 -6.09 -1.69
CA MET A 122 0.20 -5.39 -2.37
C MET A 122 1.49 -6.22 -2.39
N LEU A 123 1.92 -6.74 -1.24
CA LEU A 123 3.14 -7.56 -1.16
C LEU A 123 3.00 -8.88 -1.92
N TYR A 124 1.82 -9.49 -1.91
CA TYR A 124 1.54 -10.69 -2.70
C TYR A 124 1.62 -10.42 -4.20
N LEU A 125 1.10 -9.28 -4.68
CA LEU A 125 1.22 -8.85 -6.07
C LEU A 125 2.66 -8.50 -6.46
N ASP A 126 3.47 -8.05 -5.50
CA ASP A 126 4.91 -7.86 -5.65
C ASP A 126 5.73 -9.16 -5.55
N ASN A 127 5.07 -10.33 -5.65
CA ASN A 127 5.66 -11.67 -5.61
C ASN A 127 6.45 -11.98 -4.33
N LYS A 128 6.10 -11.36 -3.20
CA LYS A 128 6.69 -11.71 -1.91
C LYS A 128 6.18 -13.05 -1.43
N SER A 129 7.10 -13.88 -0.94
CA SER A 129 6.77 -15.14 -0.28
C SER A 129 5.93 -14.91 0.99
N TYR A 130 5.23 -15.93 1.46
CA TYR A 130 4.42 -15.78 2.68
C TYR A 130 5.29 -15.50 3.91
N ASP A 131 6.52 -16.04 3.93
CA ASP A 131 7.53 -15.75 4.93
C ASP A 131 7.97 -14.28 4.91
N GLU A 132 8.26 -13.72 3.73
CA GLU A 132 8.59 -12.30 3.61
C GLU A 132 7.42 -11.40 4.01
N ILE A 133 6.19 -11.75 3.60
CA ILE A 133 4.99 -10.98 3.99
C ILE A 133 4.79 -11.01 5.51
N ALA A 134 4.96 -12.18 6.12
CA ALA A 134 4.88 -12.37 7.57
C ALA A 134 5.92 -11.50 8.29
N GLU A 135 7.16 -11.49 7.80
CA GLU A 135 8.26 -10.69 8.36
C GLU A 135 8.02 -9.19 8.20
N ILE A 136 7.51 -8.75 7.05
CA ILE A 136 7.24 -7.34 6.75
C ILE A 136 6.11 -6.81 7.63
N ILE A 137 5.02 -7.57 7.76
CA ILE A 137 3.79 -7.14 8.44
C ILE A 137 3.85 -7.40 9.95
N GLY A 138 4.67 -8.36 10.40
CA GLY A 138 4.75 -8.75 11.80
C GLY A 138 3.62 -9.68 12.25
N ILE A 139 3.21 -10.61 11.38
CA ILE A 139 2.22 -11.66 11.69
C ILE A 139 2.79 -13.04 11.36
N THR A 140 2.12 -14.12 11.79
CA THR A 140 2.57 -15.48 11.44
C THR A 140 2.30 -15.81 9.98
N VAL A 141 3.14 -16.66 9.38
CA VAL A 141 2.99 -17.18 8.00
C VAL A 141 1.62 -17.83 7.79
N SER A 142 1.15 -18.60 8.78
CA SER A 142 -0.20 -19.19 8.77
C SER A 142 -1.32 -18.13 8.72
N ASN A 143 -1.14 -17.01 9.44
CA ASN A 143 -2.10 -15.91 9.43
C ASN A 143 -2.07 -15.16 8.09
N VAL A 144 -0.90 -15.02 7.44
CA VAL A 144 -0.79 -14.49 6.07
C VAL A 144 -1.65 -15.32 5.11
N GLY A 145 -1.47 -16.64 5.08
CA GLY A 145 -2.23 -17.53 4.21
C GLY A 145 -3.73 -17.46 4.46
N THR A 146 -4.14 -17.50 5.74
CA THR A 146 -5.56 -17.39 6.13
C THR A 146 -6.17 -16.06 5.73
N LYS A 147 -5.46 -14.94 5.94
CA LYS A 147 -5.91 -13.61 5.54
C LYS A 147 -6.00 -13.48 4.03
N LEU A 148 -4.99 -13.92 3.29
CA LEU A 148 -4.99 -13.84 1.83
C LEU A 148 -6.16 -14.63 1.23
N GLN A 149 -6.46 -15.82 1.77
CA GLN A 149 -7.62 -16.60 1.35
C GLN A 149 -8.93 -15.86 1.61
N ARG A 150 -9.11 -15.28 2.80
CA ARG A 150 -10.30 -14.48 3.14
C ARG A 150 -10.44 -13.23 2.26
N ILE A 151 -9.33 -12.58 1.93
CA ILE A 151 -9.32 -11.42 1.03
C ILE A 151 -9.76 -11.85 -0.37
N LYS A 152 -9.19 -12.93 -0.92
CA LYS A 152 -9.59 -13.49 -2.23
C LYS A 152 -11.09 -13.84 -2.27
N GLU A 153 -11.61 -14.44 -1.21
CA GLU A 153 -13.04 -14.75 -1.09
C GLU A 153 -13.91 -13.50 -1.03
N LYS A 154 -13.50 -12.47 -0.26
CA LYS A 154 -14.20 -11.19 -0.18
C LYS A 154 -14.27 -10.52 -1.56
N LEU A 155 -13.13 -10.41 -2.24
CA LEU A 155 -13.05 -9.82 -3.57
C LEU A 155 -13.93 -10.59 -4.58
N ARG A 156 -13.84 -11.92 -4.59
CA ARG A 156 -14.67 -12.77 -5.48
C ARG A 156 -16.17 -12.59 -5.25
N LYS A 157 -16.62 -12.54 -4.00
CA LYS A 157 -18.03 -12.32 -3.66
C LYS A 157 -18.53 -10.96 -4.14
N GLN A 158 -17.72 -9.92 -3.97
CA GLN A 158 -18.06 -8.57 -4.44
C GLN A 158 -18.12 -8.50 -5.97
N THR A 159 -17.25 -9.22 -6.68
CA THR A 159 -17.32 -9.32 -8.16
C THR A 159 -18.61 -10.01 -8.64
N ILE A 160 -19.03 -11.09 -7.98
CA ILE A 160 -20.25 -11.84 -8.37
C ILE A 160 -21.52 -11.02 -8.11
N ASN A 161 -21.64 -10.39 -6.95
CA ASN A 161 -22.84 -9.60 -6.61
C ASN A 161 -23.06 -8.42 -7.58
N ASN A 162 -21.98 -7.83 -8.10
CA ASN A 162 -22.08 -6.72 -9.06
C ASN A 162 -22.44 -7.18 -10.48
N GLN A 163 -22.29 -8.46 -10.81
CA GLN A 163 -22.77 -9.00 -12.09
C GLN A 163 -24.27 -9.34 -12.06
N SER A 164 -24.85 -9.56 -10.89
CA SER A 164 -26.27 -9.93 -10.73
C SER A 164 -27.24 -8.74 -10.69
N HIS A 165 -26.75 -7.51 -10.58
CA HIS A 165 -27.56 -6.29 -10.62
C HIS A 165 -27.50 -5.55 -11.97
N GLY A 166 -26.90 -6.17 -12.99
CA GLY A 166 -26.78 -5.62 -14.35
C GLY A 166 -27.64 -6.35 -15.39
N THR A 167 -28.69 -7.07 -14.98
CA THR A 167 -29.69 -7.73 -15.86
C THR A 167 -31.08 -7.23 -15.57
#